data_AF-A0A7W5FJN0-F1
#
_entry.id   AF-A0A7W5FJN0-F1
#
_cell.length_a   1.000
_cell.length_b   1.000
_cell.length_c   1.000
_cell.angle_alpha   90.00
_cell.angle_beta   90.00
_cell.angle_gamma   90.00
#
_symmetry.space_group_name_H-M   'P 1'
#
loop_
_entity.id
_entity.type
_entity.pdbx_description
1 polymer ?
#
loop_
_entity_poly.entity_id
_entity_poly.type
_entity_poly.pdbx_seq_one_letter_code
_entity_poly.pdbx_strand_id
1 'polypeptide(L)'
;MPVRATVATIAMLTLLVGGCARPGETGDLLSADRIGTLTVNDRWESCDRHRPEDPIGADGAQEALTMPLLDDSFQPVSAVICGNTVKERPSGGSDYVAFESKTDDLSALLPALRLPDVDYDAEACTADLPAVPWLVLLDAQGRWVRPGVPIDDCGKPRMEFRNVFEKLQTTEVSSKVVSEIESDAAARAGCSQTYGDMTWATGMFDNVREVDIESLPTATEVRRCVYFVPEKERGGDKPAGDFRSGGLLDDGAWEAVRKALVASAPAPACTTPASGFALLQLTRGGSVSVEKDGCRRALVEPIDGGATLRVAGPELLDLVFTK
;
A
#
# COMPACT_ATOMS: atom_id res chain seq x y z
N MET A 1 32.47 -2.24 -25.97
CA MET A 1 31.17 -1.63 -26.33
C MET A 1 30.57 -1.05 -25.06
N PRO A 2 30.37 0.28 -24.95
CA PRO A 2 29.82 0.87 -23.74
C PRO A 2 28.29 0.74 -23.74
N VAL A 3 27.74 0.07 -22.74
CA VAL A 3 26.30 0.00 -22.49
C VAL A 3 25.88 1.32 -21.84
N ARG A 4 25.13 2.16 -22.58
CA ARG A 4 24.50 3.35 -22.04
C ARG A 4 23.23 2.93 -21.30
N ALA A 5 23.25 3.02 -19.97
CA ALA A 5 22.06 2.88 -19.15
C ALA A 5 21.28 4.20 -19.20
N THR A 6 20.10 4.17 -19.82
CA THR A 6 19.17 5.30 -19.84
C THR A 6 18.30 5.21 -18.58
N VAL A 7 18.55 6.07 -17.60
CA VAL A 7 17.71 6.20 -16.41
C VAL A 7 16.44 6.98 -16.81
N ALA A 8 15.32 6.28 -16.96
CA ALA A 8 14.02 6.90 -17.13
C ALA A 8 13.54 7.40 -15.77
N THR A 9 13.47 8.72 -15.61
CA THR A 9 12.96 9.38 -14.40
C THR A 9 11.43 9.41 -14.48
N ILE A 10 10.75 8.58 -13.68
CA ILE A 10 9.29 8.62 -13.53
C ILE A 10 8.98 9.75 -12.54
N ALA A 11 8.38 10.84 -13.02
CA ALA A 11 7.85 11.89 -12.18
C ALA A 11 6.48 11.46 -11.63
N MET A 12 6.43 11.02 -10.38
CA MET A 12 5.16 10.89 -9.65
C MET A 12 4.65 12.29 -9.27
N LEU A 13 3.53 12.69 -9.87
CA LEU A 13 2.80 13.89 -9.48
C LEU A 13 1.82 13.50 -8.35
N THR A 14 2.21 13.71 -7.10
CA THR A 14 1.34 13.49 -5.93
C THR A 14 0.38 14.68 -5.76
N LEU A 15 -0.90 14.47 -6.08
CA LEU A 15 -1.99 15.38 -5.71
C LEU A 15 -2.33 15.16 -4.22
N LEU A 16 -1.71 15.94 -3.34
CA LEU A 16 -2.07 16.01 -1.91
C LEU A 16 -3.36 16.83 -1.76
N VAL A 17 -4.51 16.15 -1.73
CA VAL A 17 -5.77 16.78 -1.29
C VAL A 17 -5.73 16.87 0.23
N GLY A 18 -5.22 18.00 0.74
CA GLY A 18 -5.24 18.30 2.18
C GLY A 18 -6.66 18.65 2.63
N GLY A 19 -7.36 17.71 3.27
CA GLY A 19 -8.59 18.02 4.00
C GLY A 19 -8.26 18.69 5.33
N CYS A 20 -8.87 19.84 5.63
CA CYS A 20 -8.82 20.43 6.96
C CYS A 20 -9.84 19.71 7.85
N ALA A 21 -9.38 19.02 8.90
CA ALA A 21 -10.26 18.56 9.97
C ALA A 21 -10.54 19.73 10.93
N ARG A 22 -11.80 19.91 11.36
CA ARG A 22 -12.11 20.91 12.39
C ARG A 22 -11.67 20.39 13.77
N PRO A 23 -10.95 21.18 14.57
CA PRO A 23 -10.66 20.84 15.96
C PRO A 23 -11.98 20.90 16.74
N GLY A 24 -12.38 19.81 17.40
CA GLY A 24 -13.60 19.86 18.23
C GLY A 24 -14.06 18.56 18.89
N GLU A 25 -13.86 17.39 18.29
CA GLU A 25 -14.39 16.12 18.85
C GLU A 25 -13.34 15.14 19.38
N THR A 26 -12.05 15.32 19.08
CA THR A 26 -10.96 14.41 19.50
C THR A 26 -9.94 15.03 20.48
N GLY A 27 -10.02 16.33 20.76
CA GLY A 27 -9.02 17.06 21.56
C GLY A 27 -8.89 16.60 23.02
N ASP A 28 -9.91 15.94 23.57
CA ASP A 28 -9.90 15.48 24.97
C ASP A 28 -9.09 14.19 25.20
N LEU A 29 -8.65 13.50 24.14
CA LEU A 29 -7.93 12.22 24.26
C LEU A 29 -6.40 12.35 24.29
N LEU A 30 -5.83 13.51 23.96
CA LEU A 30 -4.37 13.67 23.81
C LEU A 30 -3.72 14.67 24.77
N SER A 31 -4.50 15.49 25.50
CA SER A 31 -3.98 16.59 26.33
C SER A 31 -4.15 16.44 27.84
N ALA A 32 -4.74 15.35 28.34
CA ALA A 32 -4.61 15.03 29.75
C ALA A 32 -3.29 14.29 29.91
N ASP A 33 -2.33 14.89 30.63
CA ASP A 33 -1.01 14.37 31.03
C ASP A 33 -0.84 12.88 30.71
N ARG A 34 0.25 12.51 30.01
CA ARG A 34 0.64 11.11 29.85
C ARG A 34 1.01 10.50 31.21
N ILE A 35 -0.01 10.22 32.02
CA ILE A 35 0.08 9.79 33.41
C ILE A 35 0.47 8.33 33.38
N GLY A 36 1.74 8.08 33.68
CA GLY A 36 2.26 6.74 33.80
C GLY A 36 3.73 6.76 34.15
N THR A 37 4.19 5.64 34.67
CA THR A 37 5.62 5.39 34.83
C THR A 37 6.11 4.62 33.61
N LEU A 38 7.35 4.88 33.18
CA LEU A 38 7.97 4.08 32.13
C LEU A 38 8.01 2.61 32.58
N THR A 39 7.38 1.74 31.78
CA THR A 39 7.45 0.29 32.03
C THR A 39 8.82 -0.23 31.60
N VAL A 40 9.65 -0.57 32.58
CA VAL A 40 10.96 -1.21 32.37
C VAL A 40 10.78 -2.71 32.30
N ASN A 41 11.26 -3.32 31.21
CA ASN A 41 11.22 -4.75 30.96
C ASN A 41 12.61 -5.36 31.17
N ASP A 42 12.67 -6.60 31.65
CA ASP A 42 13.94 -7.21 32.10
C ASP A 42 14.97 -7.43 30.99
N ARG A 43 14.53 -7.81 29.78
CA ARG A 43 15.45 -8.13 28.69
C ARG A 43 14.81 -7.97 27.31
N TRP A 44 15.56 -7.37 26.38
CA TRP A 44 15.20 -7.35 24.96
C TRP A 44 15.55 -8.69 24.30
N GLU A 45 14.58 -9.27 23.58
CA GLU A 45 14.79 -10.48 22.79
C GLU A 45 14.89 -10.18 21.29
N SER A 46 13.83 -9.67 20.67
CA SER A 46 13.80 -9.27 19.26
C SER A 46 12.52 -8.49 18.91
N CYS A 47 12.53 -7.83 17.76
CA CYS A 47 11.35 -7.18 17.18
C CYS A 47 10.20 -8.19 16.98
N ASP A 48 10.49 -9.37 16.43
CA ASP A 48 9.49 -10.42 16.15
C ASP A 48 8.71 -10.87 17.39
N ARG A 49 9.30 -10.75 18.59
CA ARG A 49 8.67 -11.22 19.83
C ARG A 49 7.85 -10.16 20.55
N HIS A 50 8.25 -8.90 20.45
CA HIS A 50 7.65 -7.81 21.23
C HIS A 50 6.77 -6.88 20.38
N ARG A 51 6.93 -6.86 19.05
CA ARG A 51 6.07 -6.08 18.18
C ARG A 51 4.74 -6.81 17.94
N PRO A 52 3.60 -6.10 17.89
CA PRO A 52 2.33 -6.68 17.45
C PRO A 52 2.43 -7.36 16.08
N GLU A 53 1.67 -8.45 15.89
CA GLU A 53 1.65 -9.25 14.66
C GLU A 53 1.04 -8.51 13.45
N ASP A 54 0.20 -7.49 13.69
CA ASP A 54 -0.34 -6.60 12.65
C ASP A 54 0.35 -5.22 12.69
N PRO A 55 1.47 -5.05 11.98
CA PRO A 55 2.20 -3.79 11.91
C PRO A 55 1.63 -2.82 10.87
N ILE A 56 0.62 -3.22 10.09
CA ILE A 56 -0.02 -2.36 9.07
C ILE A 56 -1.18 -1.58 9.70
N GLY A 57 -1.80 -2.12 10.75
CA GLY A 57 -2.68 -1.36 11.62
C GLY A 57 -1.96 -0.13 12.19
N ALA A 58 -2.51 1.05 11.97
CA ALA A 58 -2.01 2.32 12.49
C ALA A 58 -1.77 2.28 14.03
N ASP A 59 -2.48 1.41 14.73
CA ASP A 59 -2.59 1.38 16.19
C ASP A 59 -1.26 1.08 16.90
N GLY A 60 -0.45 0.15 16.39
CA GLY A 60 0.79 -0.26 17.07
C GLY A 60 1.88 0.81 17.07
N ALA A 61 1.95 1.61 16.00
CA ALA A 61 2.91 2.70 15.87
C ALA A 61 2.48 3.93 16.68
N GLN A 62 1.20 4.32 16.57
CA GLN A 62 0.67 5.53 17.17
C GLN A 62 0.57 5.47 18.70
N GLU A 63 0.60 4.28 19.31
CA GLU A 63 0.61 4.12 20.77
C GLU A 63 1.75 4.91 21.45
N ALA A 64 2.89 5.13 20.80
CA ALA A 64 3.96 5.94 21.37
C ALA A 64 3.57 7.43 21.54
N LEU A 65 2.48 7.90 20.93
CA LEU A 65 1.96 9.26 21.15
C LEU A 65 1.17 9.39 22.47
N THR A 66 0.81 8.28 23.11
CA THR A 66 0.09 8.28 24.39
C THR A 66 0.89 7.64 25.53
N MET A 67 2.04 7.02 25.23
CA MET A 67 2.95 6.43 26.21
C MET A 67 3.70 7.48 27.06
N PRO A 68 4.09 7.15 28.32
CA PRO A 68 4.90 8.03 29.16
C PRO A 68 6.21 8.46 28.49
N LEU A 69 6.54 9.75 28.58
CA LEU A 69 7.78 10.30 28.02
C LEU A 69 9.02 9.74 28.73
N LEU A 70 10.16 9.78 28.03
CA LEU A 70 11.44 9.38 28.62
C LEU A 70 11.86 10.39 29.70
N ASP A 71 12.16 9.91 30.90
CA ASP A 71 12.74 10.71 31.99
C ASP A 71 14.19 10.26 32.31
N ASP A 72 14.72 10.70 33.45
CA ASP A 72 16.07 10.36 33.89
C ASP A 72 16.15 9.05 34.71
N SER A 73 15.02 8.38 34.97
CA SER A 73 14.97 7.13 35.72
C SER A 73 15.54 5.94 34.94
N PHE A 74 15.61 6.06 33.62
CA PHE A 74 16.19 5.09 32.70
C PHE A 74 17.38 5.70 31.97
N GLN A 75 18.47 4.94 31.82
CA GLN A 75 19.73 5.40 31.22
C GLN A 75 20.05 4.58 29.97
N PRO A 76 19.50 4.96 28.79
CA PRO A 76 19.74 4.27 27.54
C PRO A 76 21.20 4.32 27.13
N VAL A 77 21.71 3.21 26.62
CA VAL A 77 23.03 3.10 25.97
C VAL A 77 22.92 2.65 24.52
N SER A 78 21.77 2.12 24.11
CA SER A 78 21.48 1.81 22.71
C SER A 78 19.99 1.88 22.42
N ALA A 79 19.65 1.91 21.14
CA ALA A 79 18.27 1.89 20.66
C ALA A 79 18.08 0.82 19.60
N VAL A 80 16.89 0.21 19.60
CA VAL A 80 16.42 -0.74 18.60
C VAL A 80 15.22 -0.13 17.88
N ILE A 81 15.24 -0.18 16.55
CA ILE A 81 14.17 0.24 15.66
C ILE A 81 13.61 -1.01 14.99
N CYS A 82 12.32 -1.26 15.20
CA CYS A 82 11.58 -2.28 14.50
C CYS A 82 10.77 -1.65 13.37
N GLY A 83 10.93 -2.17 12.16
CA GLY A 83 10.24 -1.63 11.00
C GLY A 83 9.87 -2.70 9.99
N ASN A 84 9.17 -2.27 8.95
CA ASN A 84 8.98 -3.07 7.74
C ASN A 84 9.33 -2.21 6.54
N THR A 85 9.77 -2.85 5.47
CA THR A 85 10.03 -2.19 4.20
C THR A 85 9.70 -3.12 3.04
N VAL A 86 9.47 -2.56 1.87
CA VAL A 86 9.41 -3.32 0.62
C VAL A 86 10.83 -3.49 0.12
N LYS A 87 11.26 -4.74 -0.10
CA LYS A 87 12.55 -5.04 -0.76
C LYS A 87 12.28 -5.66 -2.12
N GLU A 88 12.84 -5.07 -3.17
CA GLU A 88 12.87 -5.67 -4.50
C GLU A 88 13.86 -6.84 -4.51
N ARG A 89 13.44 -7.96 -5.11
CA ARG A 89 14.29 -9.13 -5.35
C ARG A 89 15.09 -8.92 -6.64
N PRO A 90 16.31 -9.48 -6.76
CA PRO A 90 17.06 -9.46 -8.01
C PRO A 90 16.33 -10.08 -9.21
N SER A 91 15.35 -10.94 -8.94
CA SER A 91 14.49 -11.62 -9.92
C SER A 91 13.31 -10.77 -10.43
N GLY A 92 13.09 -9.58 -9.85
CA GLY A 92 12.09 -8.59 -10.27
C GLY A 92 10.87 -8.49 -9.35
N GLY A 93 10.51 -9.54 -8.61
CA GLY A 93 9.43 -9.46 -7.63
C GLY A 93 9.79 -8.62 -6.40
N SER A 94 8.85 -8.44 -5.48
CA SER A 94 9.08 -7.70 -4.23
C SER A 94 8.48 -8.40 -3.01
N ASP A 95 9.15 -8.25 -1.88
CA ASP A 95 8.76 -8.83 -0.60
C ASP A 95 8.48 -7.72 0.42
N TYR A 96 7.50 -7.96 1.30
CA TYR A 96 7.34 -7.21 2.53
C TYR A 96 8.28 -7.80 3.59
N VAL A 97 9.24 -7.02 4.04
CA VAL A 97 10.33 -7.47 4.91
C VAL A 97 10.27 -6.74 6.23
N ALA A 98 10.18 -7.49 7.34
CA ALA A 98 10.40 -6.97 8.68
C ALA A 98 11.89 -6.86 8.94
N PHE A 99 12.30 -5.81 9.64
CA PHE A 99 13.69 -5.61 10.03
C PHE A 99 13.83 -5.09 11.46
N GLU A 100 14.95 -5.45 12.06
CA GLU A 100 15.45 -4.91 13.31
C GLU A 100 16.75 -4.16 13.00
N SER A 101 16.82 -2.89 13.39
CA SER A 101 18.03 -2.09 13.29
C SER A 101 18.43 -1.55 14.64
N LYS A 102 19.73 -1.39 14.87
CA LYS A 102 20.28 -0.92 16.14
C LYS A 102 21.16 0.31 15.93
N THR A 103 21.18 1.19 16.92
CA THR A 103 22.19 2.24 17.03
C THR A 103 22.67 2.37 18.47
N ASP A 104 23.96 2.66 18.63
CA ASP A 104 24.59 2.93 19.92
C ASP A 104 24.88 4.45 20.09
N ASP A 105 24.75 5.27 19.02
CA ASP A 105 24.87 6.72 19.10
C ASP A 105 23.49 7.35 19.36
N LEU A 106 23.23 7.64 20.63
CA LEU A 106 21.98 8.25 21.08
C LEU A 106 22.11 9.75 21.36
N SER A 107 23.24 10.36 21.02
CA SER A 107 23.59 11.72 21.45
C SER A 107 22.56 12.78 21.02
N ALA A 108 22.05 12.68 19.79
CA ALA A 108 20.99 13.55 19.28
C ALA A 108 19.58 13.06 19.66
N LEU A 109 19.39 11.74 19.80
CA LEU A 109 18.06 11.14 19.99
C LEU A 109 17.50 11.36 21.40
N LEU A 110 18.33 11.19 22.45
CA LEU A 110 17.85 11.31 23.83
C LEU A 110 17.35 12.72 24.18
N PRO A 111 18.05 13.82 23.82
CA PRO A 111 17.52 15.16 24.05
C PRO A 111 16.18 15.40 23.35
N ALA A 112 16.02 14.88 22.13
CA ALA A 112 14.77 15.03 21.38
C ALA A 112 13.60 14.24 21.99
N LEU A 113 13.85 13.02 22.49
CA LEU A 113 12.84 12.20 23.17
C LEU A 113 12.43 12.73 24.56
N ARG A 114 13.31 13.51 25.20
CA ARG A 114 13.06 14.12 26.52
C ARG A 114 12.38 15.49 26.44
N LEU A 115 12.10 15.98 25.23
CA LEU A 115 11.30 17.20 25.10
C LEU A 115 9.93 16.98 25.73
N PRO A 116 9.36 17.99 26.39
CA PRO A 116 7.97 17.93 26.79
C PRO A 116 7.08 17.99 25.53
N ASP A 117 5.87 17.46 25.69
CA ASP A 117 4.77 17.74 24.78
C ASP A 117 4.48 19.25 24.78
N VAL A 118 3.96 19.75 23.66
CA VAL A 118 3.43 21.11 23.54
C VAL A 118 1.93 21.06 23.80
N ASP A 119 1.40 22.09 24.45
CA ASP A 119 -0.04 22.22 24.69
C ASP A 119 -0.80 22.22 23.36
N TYR A 120 -1.97 21.57 23.31
CA TYR A 120 -2.78 21.47 22.11
C TYR A 120 -3.59 22.76 21.89
N ASP A 121 -2.96 23.78 21.30
CA ASP A 121 -3.54 25.11 21.10
C ASP A 121 -3.59 25.58 19.63
N ALA A 122 -3.22 24.72 18.68
CA ALA A 122 -3.22 25.04 17.26
C ALA A 122 -4.64 25.32 16.71
N GLU A 123 -4.82 26.44 16.02
CA GLU A 123 -6.09 26.79 15.36
C GLU A 123 -6.42 25.89 14.15
N ALA A 124 -5.38 25.36 13.49
CA ALA A 124 -5.52 24.51 12.32
C ALA A 124 -4.37 23.50 12.21
N CYS A 125 -4.72 22.23 12.01
CA CYS A 125 -3.78 21.14 11.83
C CYS A 125 -3.99 20.46 10.49
N THR A 126 -2.91 19.99 9.89
CA THR A 126 -2.98 19.15 8.70
C THR A 126 -3.50 17.75 9.06
N ALA A 127 -4.30 17.13 8.20
CA ALA A 127 -4.86 15.80 8.44
C ALA A 127 -3.88 14.64 8.14
N ASP A 128 -2.60 14.90 7.87
CA ASP A 128 -1.62 13.83 7.73
C ASP A 128 -1.41 13.10 9.05
N LEU A 129 -1.32 11.77 8.95
CA LEU A 129 -1.01 10.87 10.05
C LEU A 129 0.47 10.45 9.94
N PRO A 130 1.40 11.16 10.61
CA PRO A 130 2.82 10.83 10.52
C PRO A 130 3.08 9.44 11.10
N ALA A 131 3.87 8.64 10.39
CA ALA A 131 4.29 7.33 10.88
C ALA A 131 5.22 7.50 12.10
N VAL A 132 4.86 6.87 13.21
CA VAL A 132 5.68 6.86 14.43
C VAL A 132 6.51 5.57 14.45
N PRO A 133 7.84 5.64 14.53
CA PRO A 133 8.66 4.45 14.51
C PRO A 133 8.44 3.60 15.76
N TRP A 134 8.49 2.27 15.61
CA TRP A 134 8.52 1.37 16.76
C TRP A 134 9.94 1.34 17.32
N LEU A 135 10.18 2.17 18.32
CA LEU A 135 11.48 2.45 18.92
C LEU A 135 11.55 1.91 20.36
N VAL A 136 12.64 1.21 20.68
CA VAL A 136 12.95 0.72 22.03
C VAL A 136 14.32 1.25 22.46
N LEU A 137 14.44 1.61 23.73
CA LEU A 137 15.69 2.04 24.34
C LEU A 137 16.18 0.95 25.30
N LEU A 138 17.46 0.61 25.23
CA LEU A 138 18.08 -0.42 26.06
C LEU A 138 19.14 0.21 26.96
N ASP A 139 19.19 -0.22 28.21
CA ASP A 139 20.28 0.14 29.14
C ASP A 139 21.46 -0.83 29.06
N ALA A 140 22.50 -0.58 29.86
CA ALA A 140 23.71 -1.39 29.89
C ALA A 140 23.49 -2.83 30.42
N GLN A 141 22.35 -3.11 31.05
CA GLN A 141 21.97 -4.45 31.50
C GLN A 141 21.11 -5.19 30.46
N GLY A 142 20.75 -4.53 29.36
CA GLY A 142 19.85 -5.06 28.34
C GLY A 142 18.38 -5.01 28.73
N ARG A 143 18.04 -4.34 29.84
CA ARG A 143 16.64 -3.98 30.15
C ARG A 143 16.17 -2.96 29.15
N TRP A 144 14.87 -2.87 28.91
CA TRP A 144 14.35 -2.00 27.88
C TRP A 144 13.06 -1.27 28.24
N VAL A 145 12.88 -0.12 27.62
CA VAL A 145 11.66 0.70 27.68
C VAL A 145 11.22 1.06 26.27
N ARG A 146 9.91 1.21 26.07
CA ARG A 146 9.35 1.90 24.91
C ARG A 146 8.86 3.28 25.36
N PRO A 147 9.61 4.36 25.09
CA PRO A 147 9.24 5.69 25.53
C PRO A 147 8.12 6.25 24.65
N GLY A 148 7.37 7.19 25.20
CA GLY A 148 6.55 8.10 24.42
C GLY A 148 7.40 8.97 23.50
N VAL A 149 6.84 9.32 22.35
CA VAL A 149 7.39 10.30 21.41
C VAL A 149 6.73 11.65 21.68
N PRO A 150 7.50 12.73 21.91
CA PRO A 150 6.89 14.01 22.24
C PRO A 150 6.09 14.59 21.08
N ILE A 151 4.97 15.24 21.40
CA ILE A 151 4.03 15.80 20.42
C ILE A 151 4.01 17.33 20.38
N ASP A 152 3.64 17.88 19.24
CA ASP A 152 3.42 19.30 19.00
C ASP A 152 1.96 19.72 19.35
N ASP A 153 1.65 21.00 19.12
CA ASP A 153 0.34 21.63 19.31
C ASP A 153 -0.78 21.04 18.43
N CYS A 154 -0.43 20.18 17.48
CA CYS A 154 -1.34 19.41 16.64
C CYS A 154 -1.42 17.92 17.02
N GLY A 155 -0.78 17.51 18.12
CA GLY A 155 -0.76 16.11 18.58
C GLY A 155 0.10 15.20 17.71
N LYS A 156 1.04 15.75 16.94
CA LYS A 156 1.93 15.00 16.05
C LYS A 156 3.34 14.94 16.63
N PRO A 157 4.17 13.94 16.27
CA PRO A 157 5.57 13.93 16.67
C PRO A 157 6.26 15.26 16.40
N ARG A 158 6.88 15.83 17.43
CA ARG A 158 7.64 17.07 17.32
C ARG A 158 8.68 17.00 16.22
N MET A 159 8.87 18.11 15.50
CA MET A 159 9.82 18.19 14.40
C MET A 159 11.26 17.92 14.83
N GLU A 160 11.64 18.27 16.06
CA GLU A 160 12.95 17.97 16.62
C GLU A 160 13.21 16.45 16.66
N PHE A 161 12.25 15.67 17.15
CA PHE A 161 12.32 14.21 17.15
C PHE A 161 12.36 13.67 15.71
N ARG A 162 11.45 14.11 14.85
CA ARG A 162 11.38 13.65 13.45
C ARG A 162 12.69 13.87 12.69
N ASN A 163 13.25 15.07 12.80
CA ASN A 163 14.49 15.47 12.12
C ASN A 163 15.70 14.66 12.59
N VAL A 164 15.76 14.33 13.89
CA VAL A 164 16.83 13.49 14.44
C VAL A 164 16.64 12.04 14.02
N PHE A 165 15.42 11.51 14.13
CA PHE A 165 15.12 10.13 13.81
C PHE A 165 15.39 9.81 12.33
N GLU A 166 15.01 10.70 11.41
CA GLU A 166 15.27 10.55 9.97
C GLU A 166 16.77 10.47 9.64
N LYS A 167 17.62 11.13 10.43
CA LYS A 167 19.08 11.17 10.26
C LYS A 167 19.81 10.11 11.08
N LEU A 168 19.07 9.29 11.83
CA LEU A 168 19.65 8.32 12.74
C LEU A 168 20.41 7.26 11.95
N GLN A 169 21.70 7.12 12.23
CA GLN A 169 22.50 6.06 11.64
C GLN A 169 22.23 4.76 12.39
N THR A 170 21.81 3.74 11.66
CA THR A 170 21.46 2.44 12.21
C THR A 170 22.18 1.33 11.46
N THR A 171 22.37 0.21 12.15
CA THR A 171 22.88 -1.03 11.55
C THR A 171 21.77 -2.07 11.58
N GLU A 172 21.41 -2.65 10.43
CA GLU A 172 20.46 -3.77 10.36
C GLU A 172 21.06 -4.97 11.12
N VAL A 173 20.35 -5.44 12.14
CA VAL A 173 20.74 -6.58 12.98
C VAL A 173 20.08 -7.86 12.47
N SER A 174 18.83 -7.75 12.02
CA SER A 174 18.12 -8.85 11.39
C SER A 174 17.10 -8.35 10.39
N SER A 175 16.79 -9.20 9.40
CA SER A 175 15.65 -9.01 8.53
C SER A 175 15.02 -10.35 8.18
N LYS A 176 13.71 -10.33 7.91
CA LYS A 176 12.92 -11.52 7.61
C LYS A 176 11.80 -11.16 6.65
N VAL A 177 11.62 -11.98 5.61
CA VAL A 177 10.47 -11.88 4.72
C VAL A 177 9.21 -12.24 5.51
N VAL A 178 8.27 -11.30 5.57
CA VAL A 178 6.95 -11.48 6.20
C VAL A 178 5.98 -12.07 5.18
N SER A 179 5.95 -11.50 3.98
CA SER A 179 5.11 -11.96 2.88
C SER A 179 5.69 -11.53 1.54
N GLU A 180 5.31 -12.26 0.48
CA GLU A 180 5.54 -11.82 -0.90
C GLU A 180 4.49 -10.76 -1.26
N ILE A 181 4.93 -9.60 -1.77
CA ILE A 181 4.05 -8.56 -2.32
C ILE A 181 3.84 -8.81 -3.81
N GLU A 182 4.93 -9.08 -4.52
CA GLU A 182 4.90 -9.31 -5.95
C GLU A 182 5.75 -10.52 -6.35
N SER A 183 5.11 -11.49 -6.99
CA SER A 183 5.82 -12.65 -7.54
C SER A 183 6.71 -12.23 -8.72
N ASP A 184 7.81 -12.95 -8.93
CA ASP A 184 8.66 -12.70 -10.10
C ASP A 184 7.89 -12.90 -11.43
N ALA A 185 6.88 -13.76 -11.44
CA ALA A 185 6.04 -13.98 -12.62
C ALA A 185 5.17 -12.76 -12.93
N ALA A 186 4.58 -12.14 -11.91
CA ALA A 186 3.79 -10.91 -12.05
C ALA A 186 4.68 -9.75 -12.51
N ALA A 187 5.82 -9.54 -11.82
CA ALA A 187 6.79 -8.51 -12.17
C ALA A 187 7.32 -8.64 -13.61
N ARG A 188 7.73 -9.84 -14.04
CA ARG A 188 8.16 -10.09 -15.43
C ARG A 188 7.04 -9.85 -16.45
N ALA A 189 5.79 -10.13 -16.08
CA ALA A 189 4.64 -9.83 -16.92
C ALA A 189 4.26 -8.34 -16.91
N GLY A 190 4.85 -7.53 -16.03
CA GLY A 190 4.50 -6.14 -15.77
C GLY A 190 3.10 -5.98 -15.15
N CYS A 191 2.60 -7.01 -14.48
CA CYS A 191 1.29 -7.05 -13.85
C CYS A 191 1.45 -6.97 -12.34
N SER A 192 0.49 -6.38 -11.63
CA SER A 192 0.47 -6.45 -10.18
C SER A 192 0.13 -7.86 -9.71
N GLN A 193 0.59 -8.23 -8.52
CA GLN A 193 0.27 -9.52 -7.91
C GLN A 193 -1.20 -9.66 -7.52
N THR A 194 -1.81 -8.57 -7.08
CA THR A 194 -3.24 -8.51 -6.77
C THR A 194 -3.88 -7.38 -7.56
N TYR A 195 -5.16 -7.55 -7.90
CA TYR A 195 -5.95 -6.51 -8.57
C TYR A 195 -7.43 -6.68 -8.21
N GLY A 196 -8.18 -5.57 -8.13
CA GLY A 196 -9.62 -5.63 -7.87
C GLY A 196 -10.42 -5.95 -9.13
N ASP A 197 -11.43 -6.81 -9.05
CA ASP A 197 -12.39 -7.03 -10.14
C ASP A 197 -13.24 -5.76 -10.35
N MET A 198 -12.74 -4.87 -11.21
CA MET A 198 -13.41 -3.61 -11.53
C MET A 198 -14.68 -3.84 -12.35
N THR A 199 -14.78 -4.95 -13.09
CA THR A 199 -16.02 -5.28 -13.81
C THR A 199 -17.15 -5.57 -12.84
N TRP A 200 -16.85 -6.32 -11.78
CA TRP A 200 -17.79 -6.55 -10.68
C TRP A 200 -18.14 -5.26 -9.94
N ALA A 201 -17.14 -4.53 -9.45
CA ALA A 201 -17.34 -3.31 -8.67
C ALA A 201 -18.15 -2.27 -9.45
N THR A 202 -17.81 -2.03 -10.72
CA THR A 202 -18.52 -1.06 -11.56
C THR A 202 -19.92 -1.55 -11.93
N GLY A 203 -20.10 -2.84 -12.20
CA GLY A 203 -21.38 -3.41 -12.58
C GLY A 203 -22.43 -3.46 -11.46
N MET A 204 -22.06 -3.12 -10.23
CA MET A 204 -22.99 -2.90 -9.12
C MET A 204 -23.64 -1.52 -9.14
N PHE A 205 -23.09 -0.57 -9.89
CA PHE A 205 -23.60 0.80 -9.94
C PHE A 205 -24.43 1.04 -11.21
N ASP A 206 -25.56 1.73 -11.07
CA ASP A 206 -26.49 2.04 -12.18
C ASP A 206 -25.99 3.18 -13.11
N ASN A 207 -24.77 3.68 -12.92
CA ASN A 207 -24.27 4.90 -13.57
C ASN A 207 -23.23 4.67 -14.69
N VAL A 208 -23.15 3.45 -15.21
CA VAL A 208 -22.29 3.11 -16.37
C VAL A 208 -22.79 3.86 -17.61
N ARG A 209 -21.94 4.75 -18.15
CA ARG A 209 -22.27 5.59 -19.32
C ARG A 209 -21.86 4.90 -20.61
N GLU A 210 -22.75 4.82 -21.58
CA GLU A 210 -22.39 4.30 -22.88
C GLU A 210 -21.23 5.12 -23.50
N VAL A 211 -20.15 4.43 -23.85
CA VAL A 211 -18.97 4.99 -24.52
C VAL A 211 -18.81 4.35 -25.89
N ASP A 212 -18.19 5.09 -26.81
CA ASP A 212 -17.87 4.57 -28.13
C ASP A 212 -16.69 3.60 -28.05
N ILE A 213 -16.95 2.30 -28.19
CA ILE A 213 -15.93 1.26 -28.18
C ILE A 213 -15.04 1.32 -29.43
N GLU A 214 -15.52 1.89 -30.52
CA GLU A 214 -14.72 2.04 -31.75
C GLU A 214 -13.53 2.98 -31.54
N SER A 215 -13.58 3.85 -30.52
CA SER A 215 -12.49 4.73 -30.09
C SER A 215 -11.27 3.99 -29.52
N LEU A 216 -11.39 2.69 -29.19
CA LEU A 216 -10.26 1.91 -28.69
C LEU A 216 -9.11 1.90 -29.72
N PRO A 217 -7.86 2.13 -29.30
CA PRO A 217 -6.73 2.27 -30.20
C PRO A 217 -6.42 0.97 -30.96
N THR A 218 -6.17 1.08 -32.27
CA THR A 218 -5.82 -0.06 -33.15
C THR A 218 -4.41 -0.59 -32.93
N ALA A 219 -3.44 0.28 -32.63
CA ALA A 219 -2.05 -0.08 -32.40
C ALA A 219 -1.59 0.47 -31.04
N THR A 220 -1.43 -0.43 -30.08
CA THR A 220 -0.89 -0.12 -28.76
C THR A 220 -0.26 -1.38 -28.20
N GLU A 221 0.80 -1.23 -27.40
CA GLU A 221 1.22 -2.32 -26.53
C GLU A 221 0.07 -2.55 -25.53
N VAL A 222 -0.55 -3.73 -25.60
CA VAL A 222 -1.59 -4.15 -24.65
C VAL A 222 -0.99 -5.16 -23.71
N ARG A 223 -0.98 -4.83 -22.42
CA ARG A 223 -0.59 -5.76 -21.38
C ARG A 223 -1.80 -6.51 -20.88
N ARG A 224 -1.77 -7.82 -20.98
CA ARG A 224 -2.78 -8.70 -20.40
C ARG A 224 -2.32 -9.23 -19.05
N CYS A 225 -3.18 -9.14 -18.06
CA CYS A 225 -3.00 -9.69 -16.72
C CYS A 225 -4.23 -10.51 -16.34
N VAL A 226 -4.07 -11.79 -16.04
CA VAL A 226 -5.16 -12.72 -15.70
C VAL A 226 -5.11 -13.01 -14.21
N TYR A 227 -6.24 -12.88 -13.54
CA TYR A 227 -6.39 -13.02 -12.10
C TYR A 227 -7.42 -14.11 -11.75
N PHE A 228 -7.19 -14.80 -10.65
CA PHE A 228 -8.14 -15.71 -10.01
C PHE A 228 -8.71 -15.05 -8.77
N VAL A 229 -10.02 -15.12 -8.56
CA VAL A 229 -10.69 -14.55 -7.38
C VAL A 229 -10.94 -15.67 -6.36
N PRO A 230 -10.28 -15.64 -5.19
CA PRO A 230 -10.52 -16.60 -4.10
C PRO A 230 -11.98 -16.59 -3.67
N GLU A 231 -12.52 -17.73 -3.25
CA GLU A 231 -13.95 -17.86 -2.91
C GLU A 231 -14.41 -16.88 -1.84
N LYS A 232 -13.56 -16.59 -0.84
CA LYS A 232 -13.83 -15.62 0.23
C LYS A 232 -13.99 -14.17 -0.24
N GLU A 233 -13.43 -13.82 -1.40
CA GLU A 233 -13.47 -12.46 -1.96
C GLU A 233 -14.68 -12.28 -2.89
N ARG A 234 -15.24 -13.38 -3.41
CA ARG A 234 -16.30 -13.34 -4.43
C ARG A 234 -17.56 -12.72 -3.85
N GLY A 235 -18.10 -11.74 -4.56
CA GLY A 235 -19.34 -11.07 -4.17
C GLY A 235 -19.16 -9.91 -3.19
N GLY A 236 -17.95 -9.65 -2.69
CA GLY A 236 -17.66 -8.44 -1.92
C GLY A 236 -17.74 -7.17 -2.77
N ASP A 237 -17.64 -6.00 -2.16
CA ASP A 237 -17.76 -4.71 -2.86
C ASP A 237 -16.66 -4.50 -3.91
N LYS A 238 -15.46 -5.02 -3.65
CA LYS A 238 -14.31 -4.99 -4.57
C LYS A 238 -13.49 -6.28 -4.44
N PRO A 239 -13.92 -7.39 -5.07
CA PRO A 239 -13.26 -8.69 -4.97
C PRO A 239 -11.80 -8.58 -5.40
N ALA A 240 -10.87 -9.00 -4.54
CA ALA A 240 -9.46 -9.06 -4.88
C ALA A 240 -9.15 -10.35 -5.67
N GLY A 241 -8.48 -10.21 -6.81
CA GLY A 241 -7.95 -11.31 -7.61
C GLY A 241 -6.43 -11.45 -7.45
N ASP A 242 -5.95 -12.69 -7.42
CA ASP A 242 -4.54 -13.07 -7.40
C ASP A 242 -4.02 -13.33 -8.81
N PHE A 243 -2.84 -12.80 -9.14
CA PHE A 243 -2.22 -12.96 -10.44
C PHE A 243 -1.97 -14.43 -10.77
N ARG A 244 -2.31 -14.82 -12.00
CA ARG A 244 -2.13 -16.18 -12.53
C ARG A 244 -1.20 -16.21 -13.72
N SER A 245 -1.36 -15.27 -14.64
CA SER A 245 -0.53 -15.18 -15.84
C SER A 245 -0.65 -13.81 -16.49
N GLY A 246 0.33 -13.43 -17.30
CA GLY A 246 0.26 -12.17 -18.02
C GLY A 246 1.30 -12.06 -19.13
N GLY A 247 1.37 -10.88 -19.71
CA GLY A 247 2.34 -10.50 -20.74
C GLY A 247 1.71 -9.60 -21.82
N LEU A 248 2.53 -9.20 -22.78
CA LEU A 248 2.04 -8.41 -23.92
C LEU A 248 1.20 -9.28 -24.87
N LEU A 249 0.15 -8.67 -25.42
CA LEU A 249 -0.54 -9.17 -26.60
C LEU A 249 0.16 -8.61 -27.84
N ASP A 250 0.27 -9.43 -28.89
CA ASP A 250 0.63 -8.93 -30.21
C ASP A 250 -0.55 -8.17 -30.85
N ASP A 251 -0.24 -7.37 -31.87
CA ASP A 251 -1.22 -6.52 -32.56
C ASP A 251 -2.39 -7.32 -33.14
N GLY A 252 -2.15 -8.55 -33.61
CA GLY A 252 -3.19 -9.40 -34.19
C GLY A 252 -4.16 -9.92 -33.13
N ALA A 253 -3.63 -10.35 -31.98
CA ALA A 253 -4.43 -10.78 -30.83
C ALA A 253 -5.25 -9.61 -30.26
N TRP A 254 -4.66 -8.42 -30.16
CA TRP A 254 -5.39 -7.23 -29.72
C TRP A 254 -6.49 -6.82 -30.71
N GLU A 255 -6.22 -6.83 -32.01
CA GLU A 255 -7.23 -6.50 -33.02
C GLU A 255 -8.41 -7.47 -32.99
N ALA A 256 -8.15 -8.76 -32.79
CA ALA A 256 -9.19 -9.77 -32.61
C ALA A 256 -10.06 -9.47 -31.37
N VAL A 257 -9.43 -9.09 -30.25
CA VAL A 257 -10.15 -8.70 -29.02
C VAL A 257 -11.02 -7.46 -29.26
N ARG A 258 -10.48 -6.41 -29.90
CA ARG A 258 -11.26 -5.20 -30.24
C ARG A 258 -12.47 -5.53 -31.09
N LYS A 259 -12.29 -6.32 -32.15
CA LYS A 259 -13.38 -6.73 -33.03
C LYS A 259 -14.46 -7.49 -32.27
N ALA A 260 -14.07 -8.42 -31.39
CA ALA A 260 -15.01 -9.15 -30.55
C ALA A 260 -15.79 -8.21 -29.61
N LEU A 261 -15.11 -7.24 -28.97
CA LEU A 261 -15.75 -6.24 -28.10
C LEU A 261 -16.77 -5.36 -28.84
N VAL A 262 -16.42 -4.87 -30.03
CA VAL A 262 -17.32 -4.05 -30.87
C VAL A 262 -18.57 -4.85 -31.27
N ALA A 263 -18.38 -6.13 -31.61
CA ALA A 263 -19.48 -7.02 -32.00
C ALA A 263 -20.37 -7.48 -30.82
N SER A 264 -19.85 -7.46 -29.59
CA SER A 264 -20.60 -7.87 -28.40
C SER A 264 -21.81 -6.98 -28.15
N ALA A 265 -22.92 -7.54 -27.65
CA ALA A 265 -24.06 -6.75 -27.20
C ALA A 265 -23.78 -6.06 -25.84
N PRO A 266 -24.58 -5.05 -25.44
CA PRO A 266 -24.59 -4.54 -24.07
C PRO A 266 -24.81 -5.68 -23.05
N ALA A 267 -24.09 -5.65 -21.93
CA ALA A 267 -24.25 -6.64 -20.89
C ALA A 267 -25.60 -6.46 -20.15
N PRO A 268 -26.36 -7.53 -19.87
CA PRO A 268 -27.52 -7.45 -19.01
C PRO A 268 -27.10 -7.27 -17.53
N ALA A 269 -28.05 -6.83 -16.70
CA ALA A 269 -27.88 -6.87 -15.25
C ALA A 269 -27.65 -8.31 -14.77
N CYS A 270 -26.67 -8.50 -13.89
CA CYS A 270 -26.31 -9.80 -13.36
C CYS A 270 -25.51 -9.65 -12.06
N THR A 271 -25.71 -10.59 -11.13
CA THR A 271 -25.14 -10.60 -9.78
C THR A 271 -24.38 -11.88 -9.45
N THR A 272 -24.02 -12.68 -10.46
CA THR A 272 -23.21 -13.89 -10.26
C THR A 272 -21.72 -13.55 -10.33
N PRO A 273 -20.97 -13.62 -9.22
CA PRO A 273 -19.56 -13.24 -9.21
C PRO A 273 -18.72 -14.19 -10.06
N ALA A 274 -17.69 -13.64 -10.71
CA ALA A 274 -16.74 -14.43 -11.48
C ALA A 274 -15.70 -15.09 -10.57
N SER A 275 -15.18 -16.26 -10.98
CA SER A 275 -14.07 -16.96 -10.34
C SER A 275 -12.70 -16.41 -10.77
N GLY A 276 -12.67 -15.52 -11.76
CA GLY A 276 -11.48 -14.90 -12.29
C GLY A 276 -11.83 -13.86 -13.35
N PHE A 277 -10.87 -13.00 -13.66
CA PHE A 277 -11.01 -11.96 -14.67
C PHE A 277 -9.66 -11.68 -15.33
N ALA A 278 -9.67 -10.92 -16.41
CA ALA A 278 -8.46 -10.47 -17.08
C ALA A 278 -8.53 -8.96 -17.28
N LEU A 279 -7.43 -8.28 -16.98
CA LEU A 279 -7.23 -6.86 -17.23
C LEU A 279 -6.32 -6.70 -18.46
N LEU A 280 -6.78 -5.93 -19.43
CA LEU A 280 -6.03 -5.46 -20.59
C LEU A 280 -5.71 -3.99 -20.37
N GLN A 281 -4.46 -3.67 -20.06
CA GLN A 281 -3.98 -2.30 -19.88
C GLN A 281 -3.43 -1.78 -21.21
N LEU A 282 -3.92 -0.62 -21.63
CA LEU A 282 -3.47 0.04 -22.87
C LEU A 282 -2.36 1.05 -22.52
N THR A 283 -1.19 0.98 -23.17
CA THR A 283 -0.06 1.88 -22.82
C THR A 283 -0.35 3.38 -22.91
N ARG A 284 -1.34 3.80 -23.70
CA ARG A 284 -1.72 5.22 -23.82
C ARG A 284 -2.82 5.64 -22.85
N GLY A 285 -3.23 4.76 -21.94
CA GLY A 285 -4.36 4.99 -21.04
C GLY A 285 -5.62 4.24 -21.50
N GLY A 286 -6.48 3.94 -20.52
CA GLY A 286 -7.65 3.09 -20.68
C GLY A 286 -7.39 1.62 -20.35
N SER A 287 -8.48 0.89 -20.13
CA SER A 287 -8.48 -0.52 -19.73
C SER A 287 -9.66 -1.28 -20.32
N VAL A 288 -9.48 -2.58 -20.50
CA VAL A 288 -10.59 -3.52 -20.65
C VAL A 288 -10.47 -4.59 -19.57
N SER A 289 -11.50 -4.77 -18.76
CA SER A 289 -11.58 -5.83 -17.76
C SER A 289 -12.65 -6.85 -18.16
N VAL A 290 -12.28 -8.11 -18.32
CA VAL A 290 -13.16 -9.19 -18.82
C VAL A 290 -13.32 -10.24 -17.74
N GLU A 291 -14.56 -10.55 -17.34
CA GLU A 291 -14.87 -11.66 -16.44
C GLU A 291 -14.74 -13.00 -17.16
N LYS A 292 -14.08 -13.98 -16.53
CA LYS A 292 -13.87 -15.32 -17.11
C LYS A 292 -15.16 -16.14 -17.19
N ASP A 293 -15.97 -16.04 -16.15
CA ASP A 293 -17.23 -16.75 -15.97
C ASP A 293 -18.22 -15.85 -15.18
N GLY A 294 -19.15 -16.44 -14.42
CA GLY A 294 -20.20 -15.68 -13.74
C GLY A 294 -21.08 -14.93 -14.75
N CYS A 295 -21.13 -13.61 -14.64
CA CYS A 295 -21.88 -12.75 -15.53
C CYS A 295 -21.27 -12.60 -16.94
N ARG A 296 -20.00 -12.97 -17.12
CA ARG A 296 -19.26 -12.85 -18.39
C ARG A 296 -19.42 -11.45 -19.00
N ARG A 297 -19.04 -10.43 -18.24
CA ARG A 297 -19.04 -9.04 -18.70
C ARG A 297 -17.64 -8.59 -19.10
N ALA A 298 -17.58 -7.62 -20.00
CA ALA A 298 -16.39 -6.87 -20.33
C ALA A 298 -16.64 -5.39 -20.03
N LEU A 299 -15.94 -4.85 -19.03
CA LEU A 299 -15.87 -3.43 -18.74
C LEU A 299 -14.84 -2.79 -19.67
N VAL A 300 -15.27 -1.82 -20.46
CA VAL A 300 -14.41 -1.05 -21.37
C VAL A 300 -14.33 0.38 -20.87
N GLU A 301 -13.11 0.84 -20.58
CA GLU A 301 -12.79 2.17 -20.07
C GLU A 301 -11.78 2.84 -21.02
N PRO A 302 -12.24 3.65 -21.99
CA PRO A 302 -11.35 4.34 -22.92
C PRO A 302 -10.65 5.53 -22.23
N ILE A 303 -9.63 6.08 -22.91
CA ILE A 303 -8.78 7.16 -22.37
C ILE A 303 -9.55 8.48 -22.14
N ASP A 304 -10.56 8.75 -22.95
CA ASP A 304 -11.41 9.95 -22.89
C ASP A 304 -12.45 9.89 -21.76
N GLY A 305 -12.49 8.77 -21.03
CA GLY A 305 -13.29 8.57 -19.84
C GLY A 305 -14.63 7.89 -20.11
N GLY A 306 -15.40 7.71 -19.04
CA GLY A 306 -16.59 6.88 -19.06
C GLY A 306 -16.25 5.39 -19.03
N ALA A 307 -17.28 4.55 -19.02
CA ALA A 307 -17.13 3.12 -18.98
C ALA A 307 -18.39 2.44 -19.51
N THR A 308 -18.28 1.38 -20.31
CA THR A 308 -19.43 0.59 -20.75
C THR A 308 -19.24 -0.90 -20.44
N LEU A 309 -20.34 -1.63 -20.28
CA LEU A 309 -20.35 -3.07 -20.06
C LEU A 309 -20.88 -3.81 -21.30
N ARG A 310 -20.12 -4.77 -21.79
CA ARG A 310 -20.47 -5.65 -22.91
C ARG A 310 -20.53 -7.10 -22.49
N VAL A 311 -21.26 -7.92 -23.23
CA VAL A 311 -21.21 -9.37 -23.06
C VAL A 311 -19.85 -9.88 -23.52
N ALA A 312 -19.16 -10.62 -22.66
CA ALA A 312 -17.98 -11.40 -23.00
C ALA A 312 -18.40 -12.75 -23.59
N GLY A 313 -18.62 -12.77 -24.90
CA GLY A 313 -18.95 -13.99 -25.63
C GLY A 313 -17.79 -15.00 -25.65
N PRO A 314 -18.05 -16.26 -26.06
CA PRO A 314 -17.02 -17.31 -26.09
C PRO A 314 -15.75 -16.91 -26.85
N GLU A 315 -15.88 -16.24 -28.01
CA GLU A 315 -14.75 -15.77 -28.80
C GLU A 315 -13.85 -14.81 -28.01
N LEU A 316 -14.44 -13.83 -27.31
CA LEU A 316 -13.67 -12.90 -26.48
C LEU A 316 -12.99 -13.62 -25.32
N LEU A 317 -13.70 -14.54 -24.67
CA LEU A 317 -13.14 -15.32 -23.56
C LEU A 317 -11.95 -16.17 -24.02
N ASP A 318 -12.06 -16.82 -25.18
CA ASP A 318 -10.98 -17.64 -25.74
C ASP A 318 -9.75 -16.77 -26.07
N LEU A 319 -9.95 -15.60 -26.68
CA LEU A 319 -8.85 -14.68 -27.02
C LEU A 319 -8.11 -14.14 -25.78
N VAL A 320 -8.84 -13.91 -24.69
CA VAL A 320 -8.30 -13.28 -23.49
C VAL A 320 -7.71 -14.29 -22.51
N PHE A 321 -8.38 -15.41 -22.27
CA PHE A 321 -7.98 -16.36 -21.23
C PHE A 321 -7.13 -17.51 -21.74
N THR A 322 -7.11 -17.77 -23.04
CA THR A 322 -6.26 -18.80 -23.62
C THR A 322 -4.87 -18.22 -23.91
N LYS A 323 -3.83 -18.97 -23.56
CA LYS A 323 -2.45 -18.77 -23.99
C LYS A 323 -1.90 -20.12 -24.39
#